data_AF-A0A022LVH1-F1
#
_entry.id   AF-A0A022LVH1-F1
#
_cell.length_a   1.000
_cell.length_b   1.000
_cell.length_c   1.000
_cell.angle_alpha   90.00
_cell.angle_beta   90.00
_cell.angle_gamma   90.00
#
_symmetry.space_group_name_H-M   'P 1'
#
loop_
_entity.id
_entity.type
_entity.pdbx_description
1 polymer ?
#
loop_
_entity_poly.entity_id
_entity_poly.type
_entity_poly.pdbx_seq_one_letter_code
_entity_poly.pdbx_strand_id
1 'polypeptide(L)'
;MVDTGPLDPSRGGGARIDEVDDDEAGLYALVEQVRRIRALTTGGLFDTDLAPLTDRVREVADRLEAASASTERRQAVTWSSGDYVTNCPVVGRSNVLAPPVDFDILEDGTLRGEATLGLEYQGPPGCVHGGVVSLLFDVVLGRANFHTGVTGMTVYLDVDYRSPTPVLEPIVVTGRQVSGRVSPARG
;
A
#
# COMPACT_ATOMS: atom_id res chain seq x y z
N MET A 1 -9.06 -28.60 -12.44
CA MET A 1 -7.61 -28.40 -12.21
C MET A 1 -7.42 -26.90 -12.23
N VAL A 2 -7.01 -26.28 -11.12
CA VAL A 2 -6.84 -24.82 -11.09
C VAL A 2 -5.51 -24.50 -11.76
N ASP A 3 -5.53 -23.62 -12.74
CA ASP A 3 -4.32 -23.19 -13.43
C ASP A 3 -3.51 -22.29 -12.49
N THR A 4 -2.37 -22.82 -12.04
CA THR A 4 -1.36 -22.14 -11.22
C THR A 4 -0.16 -21.70 -12.06
N GLY A 5 -0.29 -21.67 -13.38
CA GLY A 5 0.70 -21.11 -14.28
C GLY A 5 1.00 -19.64 -13.95
N PRO A 6 2.10 -19.08 -14.47
CA PRO A 6 2.42 -17.68 -14.29
C PRO A 6 1.25 -16.79 -14.75
N LEU A 7 0.84 -15.84 -13.91
CA LEU A 7 -0.13 -14.83 -14.30
C LEU A 7 0.50 -13.95 -15.38
N ASP A 8 -0.18 -13.79 -16.52
CA ASP A 8 0.25 -12.86 -17.57
C ASP A 8 0.00 -11.42 -17.08
N PRO A 9 1.03 -10.55 -17.02
CA PRO A 9 0.87 -9.16 -16.60
C PRO A 9 0.16 -8.27 -17.64
N SER A 10 -0.39 -8.86 -18.72
CA SER A 10 -1.01 -8.13 -19.82
C SER A 10 -2.01 -7.06 -19.36
N ARG A 11 -1.99 -5.93 -20.08
CA ARG A 11 -2.93 -4.82 -19.88
C ARG A 11 -4.31 -5.23 -20.39
N GLY A 12 -5.09 -5.88 -19.54
CA GLY A 12 -6.53 -6.07 -19.74
C GLY A 12 -7.32 -4.87 -19.22
N GLY A 13 -8.51 -4.64 -19.78
CA GLY A 13 -9.46 -3.62 -19.32
C GLY A 13 -10.08 -4.00 -17.98
N GLY A 14 -9.33 -3.82 -16.90
CA GLY A 14 -9.82 -4.02 -15.53
C GLY A 14 -10.62 -2.84 -15.01
N ALA A 15 -11.49 -3.10 -14.02
CA ALA A 15 -12.16 -2.06 -13.27
C ALA A 15 -11.24 -1.55 -12.16
N ARG A 16 -11.04 -0.23 -12.08
CA ARG A 16 -10.25 0.40 -11.03
C ARG A 16 -10.91 0.21 -9.68
N ILE A 17 -10.11 -0.01 -8.65
CA ILE A 17 -10.59 -0.13 -7.27
C ILE A 17 -9.92 0.92 -6.37
N ASP A 18 -10.58 1.25 -5.25
CA ASP A 18 -10.19 2.30 -4.28
C ASP A 18 -10.22 3.75 -4.77
N GLU A 19 -11.06 4.08 -5.74
CA GLU A 19 -11.42 5.47 -6.01
C GLU A 19 -12.33 6.02 -4.89
N VAL A 20 -11.78 6.19 -3.68
CA VAL A 20 -12.42 6.98 -2.63
C VAL A 20 -11.87 8.39 -2.73
N ASP A 21 -12.62 9.27 -3.39
CA ASP A 21 -12.22 10.63 -3.74
C ASP A 21 -12.43 11.67 -2.63
N ASP A 22 -13.01 11.28 -1.50
CA ASP A 22 -13.39 12.26 -0.48
C ASP A 22 -12.20 12.63 0.43
N ASP A 23 -11.44 13.65 0.03
CA ASP A 23 -10.45 14.33 0.88
C ASP A 23 -11.06 15.56 1.57
N GLU A 24 -12.29 15.44 2.10
CA GLU A 24 -13.06 16.57 2.65
C GLU A 24 -12.26 17.39 3.69
N ALA A 25 -11.35 16.74 4.42
CA ALA A 25 -10.50 17.36 5.44
C ALA A 25 -9.06 17.68 4.99
N GLY A 26 -8.66 17.39 3.75
CA GLY A 26 -7.30 17.65 3.23
C GLY A 26 -6.21 16.71 3.77
N LEU A 27 -6.59 15.58 4.38
CA LEU A 27 -5.67 14.62 4.96
C LEU A 27 -4.84 13.91 3.87
N TYR A 28 -5.45 13.50 2.76
CA TYR A 28 -4.73 12.79 1.69
C TYR A 28 -3.72 13.72 1.01
N ALA A 29 -4.10 14.97 0.75
CA ALA A 29 -3.17 15.97 0.25
C ALA A 29 -1.97 16.19 1.17
N LEU A 30 -2.19 16.24 2.50
CA LEU A 30 -1.13 16.33 3.50
C LEU A 30 -0.22 15.09 3.48
N VAL A 31 -0.82 13.88 3.52
CA VAL A 31 -0.08 12.62 3.48
C VAL A 31 0.80 12.52 2.23
N GLU A 32 0.31 13.01 1.09
CA GLU A 32 1.08 13.04 -0.15
C GLU A 32 2.32 13.94 -0.05
N GLN A 33 2.22 15.10 0.60
CA GLN A 33 3.40 15.93 0.85
C GLN A 33 4.39 15.25 1.81
N VAL A 34 3.90 14.53 2.82
CA VAL A 34 4.77 13.77 3.73
C VAL A 34 5.46 12.62 3.00
N ARG A 35 4.77 11.91 2.10
CA ARG A 35 5.37 10.89 1.23
C ARG A 35 6.46 11.48 0.35
N ARG A 36 6.22 12.64 -0.25
CA ARG A 36 7.23 13.37 -1.03
C ARG A 36 8.46 13.73 -0.19
N ILE A 37 8.27 14.23 1.04
CA ILE A 37 9.37 14.52 1.97
C ILE A 37 10.14 13.23 2.30
N ARG A 38 9.46 12.12 2.58
CA ARG A 38 10.08 10.81 2.84
C ARG A 38 10.93 10.35 1.65
N ALA A 39 10.41 10.45 0.44
CA ALA A 39 11.14 10.08 -0.77
C ALA A 39 12.41 10.93 -0.96
N LEU A 40 12.29 12.25 -0.82
CA LEU A 40 13.42 13.18 -0.98
C LEU A 40 14.50 13.03 0.10
N THR A 41 14.11 12.70 1.33
CA THR A 41 15.06 12.55 2.45
C THR A 41 15.76 11.19 2.45
N THR A 42 15.25 10.20 1.72
CA THR A 42 15.91 8.90 1.58
C THR A 42 17.17 9.04 0.73
N GLY A 43 18.34 8.88 1.35
CA GLY A 43 19.63 9.10 0.68
C GLY A 43 19.83 10.56 0.24
N GLY A 44 19.08 11.50 0.84
CA GLY A 44 19.02 12.88 0.41
C GLY A 44 20.38 13.57 0.43
N LEU A 45 20.70 14.24 -0.68
CA LEU A 45 21.87 15.09 -0.84
C LEU A 45 21.35 16.50 -1.17
N PHE A 46 21.59 17.45 -0.27
CA PHE A 46 21.01 18.78 -0.35
C PHE A 46 22.09 19.85 -0.40
N ASP A 47 21.95 20.80 -1.31
CA ASP A 47 22.81 21.99 -1.44
C ASP A 47 22.10 23.21 -0.84
N THR A 48 21.65 23.08 0.40
CA THR A 48 20.98 24.15 1.16
C THR A 48 21.06 23.86 2.65
N ASP A 49 20.96 24.90 3.47
CA ASP A 49 20.69 24.74 4.89
C ASP A 49 19.27 24.20 5.09
N LEU A 50 19.16 23.10 5.83
CA LEU A 50 17.90 22.43 6.13
C LEU A 50 17.25 22.92 7.43
N ALA A 51 17.93 23.74 8.24
CA ALA A 51 17.40 24.18 9.53
C ALA A 51 16.04 24.93 9.41
N PRO A 52 15.86 25.91 8.50
CA PRO A 52 14.58 26.59 8.36
C PRO A 52 13.44 25.66 7.90
N LEU A 53 13.74 24.69 7.04
CA LEU A 53 12.76 23.68 6.59
C LEU A 53 12.37 22.74 7.73
N THR A 54 13.34 22.35 8.54
CA THR A 54 13.13 21.49 9.71
C THR A 54 12.23 22.17 10.74
N ASP A 55 12.45 23.46 11.01
CA ASP A 55 11.61 24.22 11.93
C ASP A 55 10.17 24.34 11.43
N ARG A 56 9.98 24.51 10.11
CA ARG A 56 8.64 24.53 9.52
C ARG A 56 7.93 23.18 9.62
N VAL A 57 8.65 22.07 9.42
CA VAL A 57 8.09 20.73 9.61
C VAL A 57 7.72 20.49 11.07
N ARG A 58 8.53 20.97 12.02
CA ARG A 58 8.23 20.90 13.46
C ARG A 58 6.94 21.64 13.80
N GLU A 59 6.78 22.87 13.33
CA GLU A 59 5.55 23.64 13.54
C GLU A 59 4.29 22.91 12.99
N VAL A 60 4.41 22.27 11.83
CA VAL A 60 3.31 21.45 11.27
C VAL A 60 3.01 20.25 12.18
N ALA A 61 4.04 19.55 12.64
CA ALA A 61 3.88 18.41 13.54
C ALA A 61 3.21 18.81 14.86
N ASP A 62 3.66 19.89 15.49
CA ASP A 62 3.10 20.39 16.75
C ASP A 62 1.61 20.76 16.59
N ARG A 63 1.25 21.37 15.46
CA ARG A 63 -0.15 21.70 15.16
C ARG A 63 -1.01 20.46 14.93
N LEU A 64 -0.47 19.44 14.26
CA LEU A 64 -1.17 18.17 14.05
C LEU A 64 -1.36 17.41 15.37
N GLU A 65 -0.35 17.42 16.24
CA GLU A 65 -0.43 16.82 17.56
C GLU A 65 -1.50 17.51 18.43
N ALA A 66 -1.49 18.84 18.47
CA ALA A 66 -2.48 19.62 19.22
C ALA A 66 -3.92 19.43 18.71
N ALA A 67 -4.11 19.20 17.40
CA ALA A 67 -5.41 18.97 16.78
C ALA A 67 -5.84 17.48 16.78
N SER A 68 -4.94 16.57 17.16
CA SER A 68 -5.15 15.13 17.06
C SER A 68 -6.13 14.63 18.11
N ALA A 69 -7.06 13.75 17.70
CA ALA A 69 -7.75 12.89 18.66
C ALA A 69 -6.75 11.95 19.35
N SER A 70 -7.08 11.46 20.55
CA SER A 70 -6.25 10.47 21.25
C SER A 70 -6.15 9.17 20.46
N THR A 71 -5.06 8.42 20.68
CA THR A 71 -4.83 7.13 20.01
C THR A 71 -5.97 6.14 20.29
N GLU A 72 -6.50 6.11 21.51
CA GLU A 72 -7.62 5.26 21.91
C GLU A 72 -8.88 5.60 21.11
N ARG A 73 -9.16 6.90 20.91
CA ARG A 73 -10.30 7.33 20.12
C ARG A 73 -10.14 6.98 18.65
N ARG A 74 -8.95 7.17 18.08
CA ARG A 74 -8.64 6.76 16.69
C ARG A 74 -8.80 5.25 16.49
N GLN A 75 -8.33 4.46 17.46
CA GLN A 75 -8.48 3.01 17.44
C GLN A 75 -9.95 2.59 17.55
N ALA A 76 -10.72 3.20 18.45
CA ALA A 76 -12.16 2.94 18.58
C ALA A 76 -12.93 3.22 17.28
N VAL A 77 -12.62 4.33 16.59
CA VAL A 77 -13.22 4.67 15.28
C VAL A 77 -12.89 3.61 14.22
N THR A 78 -11.63 3.14 14.19
CA THR A 78 -11.20 2.08 13.24
C THR A 78 -12.00 0.79 13.45
N TRP A 79 -12.17 0.37 14.70
CA TRP A 79 -12.97 -0.82 15.01
C TRP A 79 -14.46 -0.64 14.70
N SER A 80 -15.03 0.54 14.97
CA SER A 80 -16.46 0.78 14.73
C SER A 80 -16.82 0.96 13.25
N SER A 81 -15.89 1.50 12.45
CA SER A 81 -16.09 1.67 11.01
C SER A 81 -15.80 0.39 10.22
N GLY A 82 -14.98 -0.52 10.77
CA GLY A 82 -14.44 -1.64 10.02
C GLY A 82 -13.46 -1.22 8.92
N ASP A 83 -13.11 0.07 8.83
CA ASP A 83 -12.26 0.64 7.80
C ASP A 83 -10.78 0.58 8.21
N TYR A 84 -10.24 -0.63 8.20
CA TYR A 84 -8.81 -0.87 8.36
C TYR A 84 -8.02 -0.48 7.10
N VAL A 85 -8.66 -0.53 5.92
CA VAL A 85 -8.00 -0.36 4.63
C VAL A 85 -7.42 1.05 4.49
N THR A 86 -8.15 2.08 4.90
CA THR A 86 -7.71 3.49 4.81
C THR A 86 -6.41 3.77 5.56
N ASN A 87 -6.15 3.05 6.66
CA ASN A 87 -4.95 3.20 7.49
C ASN A 87 -3.88 2.13 7.23
N CYS A 88 -4.13 1.18 6.34
CA CYS A 88 -3.23 0.08 6.04
C CYS A 88 -1.85 0.60 5.57
N PRO A 89 -0.73 0.06 6.06
CA PRO A 89 0.61 0.49 5.66
C PRO A 89 1.01 0.09 4.23
N VAL A 90 0.11 -0.51 3.46
CA VAL A 90 0.36 -0.94 2.07
C VAL A 90 -0.58 -0.26 1.09
N VAL A 91 -1.87 -0.20 1.40
CA VAL A 91 -2.90 0.36 0.49
C VAL A 91 -3.62 1.57 1.07
N GLY A 92 -3.32 1.94 2.32
CA GLY A 92 -4.00 3.02 3.01
C GLY A 92 -3.56 4.39 2.50
N ARG A 93 -4.49 5.14 1.90
CA ARG A 93 -4.27 6.50 1.41
C ARG A 93 -3.92 7.49 2.53
N SER A 94 -4.35 7.21 3.77
CA SER A 94 -3.97 7.97 4.98
C SER A 94 -2.62 7.56 5.57
N ASN A 95 -1.96 6.55 5.02
CA ASN A 95 -0.72 6.03 5.57
C ASN A 95 0.49 6.43 4.71
N VAL A 96 1.44 7.13 5.33
CA VAL A 96 2.67 7.60 4.68
C VAL A 96 3.63 6.47 4.26
N LEU A 97 3.44 5.26 4.79
CA LEU A 97 4.21 4.07 4.44
C LEU A 97 3.69 3.37 3.19
N ALA A 98 2.38 3.47 2.93
CA ALA A 98 1.72 2.77 1.82
C ALA A 98 2.37 3.14 0.48
N PRO A 99 2.90 2.15 -0.27
CA PRO A 99 3.38 2.38 -1.62
C PRO A 99 2.29 2.92 -2.54
N PRO A 100 2.64 3.73 -3.55
CA PRO A 100 1.68 4.28 -4.50
C PRO A 100 1.29 3.20 -5.52
N VAL A 101 0.51 2.22 -5.08
CA VAL A 101 0.03 1.13 -5.93
C VAL A 101 -1.37 1.44 -6.43
N ASP A 102 -1.54 1.47 -7.75
CA ASP A 102 -2.84 1.53 -8.40
C ASP A 102 -3.34 0.12 -8.67
N PHE A 103 -4.58 -0.17 -8.30
CA PHE A 103 -5.15 -1.51 -8.43
C PHE A 103 -6.32 -1.56 -9.41
N ASP A 104 -6.35 -2.64 -10.18
CA ASP A 104 -7.44 -3.03 -11.07
C ASP A 104 -7.84 -4.48 -10.81
N ILE A 105 -9.13 -4.79 -10.97
CA ILE A 105 -9.60 -6.17 -11.13
C ILE A 105 -9.85 -6.47 -12.58
N LEU A 106 -9.16 -7.48 -13.09
CA LEU A 106 -9.33 -7.99 -14.44
C LEU A 106 -10.58 -8.89 -14.54
N GLU A 107 -11.07 -9.10 -15.75
CA GLU A 107 -12.27 -9.88 -16.02
C GLU A 107 -12.21 -11.33 -15.49
N ASP A 108 -11.01 -11.90 -15.39
CA ASP A 108 -10.79 -13.27 -14.89
C ASP A 108 -10.70 -13.37 -13.35
N GLY A 109 -10.93 -12.24 -12.65
CA GLY A 109 -10.83 -12.15 -11.19
C GLY A 109 -9.40 -11.98 -10.67
N THR A 110 -8.42 -11.79 -11.54
CA THR A 110 -7.05 -11.41 -11.14
C THR A 110 -7.05 -9.97 -10.65
N LEU A 111 -6.52 -9.76 -9.44
CA LEU A 111 -6.14 -8.45 -8.97
C LEU A 111 -4.77 -8.09 -9.54
N ARG A 112 -4.67 -6.90 -10.12
CA ARG A 112 -3.46 -6.34 -10.71
C ARG A 112 -3.11 -5.04 -10.01
N GLY A 113 -1.86 -4.89 -9.59
CA GLY A 113 -1.31 -3.66 -9.02
C GLY A 113 -0.16 -3.15 -9.88
N GLU A 114 -0.18 -1.87 -10.25
CA GLU A 114 0.96 -1.17 -10.85
C GLU A 114 1.57 -0.21 -9.84
N ALA A 115 2.89 -0.15 -9.78
CA ALA A 115 3.59 0.84 -8.96
C ALA A 115 4.94 1.21 -9.59
N THR A 116 5.41 2.42 -9.34
CA THR A 116 6.83 2.78 -9.51
C THR A 116 7.40 3.09 -8.13
N LEU A 117 8.27 2.21 -7.62
CA LEU A 117 8.79 2.32 -6.26
C LEU A 117 10.06 3.16 -6.24
N GLY A 118 10.07 4.20 -5.39
CA GLY A 118 11.22 5.06 -5.16
C GLY A 118 12.34 4.43 -4.33
N LEU A 119 13.38 5.22 -4.08
CA LEU A 119 14.54 4.79 -3.28
C LEU A 119 14.18 4.49 -1.81
N GLU A 120 13.09 5.06 -1.31
CA GLU A 120 12.51 4.81 0.01
C GLU A 120 11.99 3.38 0.22
N TYR A 121 11.99 2.56 -0.83
CA TYR A 121 11.68 1.12 -0.81
C TYR A 121 12.88 0.24 -1.16
N GLN A 122 14.06 0.83 -1.35
CA GLN A 122 15.25 0.12 -1.78
C GLN A 122 15.83 -0.75 -0.65
N GLY A 123 16.30 -1.95 -1.01
CA GLY A 123 17.14 -2.77 -0.16
C GLY A 123 18.56 -2.82 -0.73
N PRO A 124 18.88 -3.79 -1.60
CA PRO A 124 20.13 -3.77 -2.36
C PRO A 124 20.21 -2.56 -3.33
N PRO A 125 21.42 -2.13 -3.74
CA PRO A 125 21.60 -1.15 -4.80
C PRO A 125 20.72 -1.42 -6.04
N GLY A 126 19.85 -0.46 -6.38
CA GLY A 126 18.96 -0.55 -7.56
C GLY A 126 17.79 -1.54 -7.43
N CYS A 127 17.59 -2.17 -6.28
CA CYS A 127 16.56 -3.19 -6.09
C CYS A 127 15.62 -2.85 -4.94
N VAL A 128 14.33 -3.14 -5.11
CA VAL A 128 13.33 -3.09 -4.04
C VAL A 128 13.74 -4.09 -2.96
N HIS A 129 13.58 -3.71 -1.69
CA HIS A 129 13.85 -4.60 -0.57
C HIS A 129 12.92 -5.82 -0.63
N GLY A 130 13.44 -7.03 -0.45
CA GLY A 130 12.64 -8.27 -0.54
C GLY A 130 11.42 -8.24 0.40
N GLY A 131 11.58 -7.72 1.62
CA GLY A 131 10.48 -7.49 2.55
C GLY A 131 9.34 -6.60 2.03
N VAL A 132 9.64 -5.61 1.18
CA VAL A 132 8.61 -4.77 0.53
C VAL A 132 7.91 -5.56 -0.57
N VAL A 133 8.66 -6.38 -1.34
CA VAL A 133 8.06 -7.27 -2.34
C VAL A 133 7.10 -8.27 -1.68
N SER A 134 7.49 -8.91 -0.57
CA SER A 134 6.59 -9.81 0.17
C SER A 134 5.36 -9.08 0.74
N LEU A 135 5.52 -7.83 1.18
CA LEU A 135 4.42 -7.01 1.66
C LEU A 135 3.38 -6.71 0.56
N LEU A 136 3.86 -6.44 -0.66
CA LEU A 136 2.98 -6.25 -1.82
C LEU A 136 2.23 -7.53 -2.18
N PHE A 137 2.88 -8.69 -2.12
CA PHE A 137 2.22 -9.97 -2.36
C PHE A 137 1.14 -10.27 -1.30
N ASP A 138 1.42 -10.04 -0.01
CA ASP A 138 0.43 -10.26 1.05
C ASP A 138 -0.85 -9.46 0.80
N VAL A 139 -0.72 -8.15 0.50
CA VAL A 139 -1.90 -7.32 0.29
C VAL A 139 -2.64 -7.69 -0.99
N VAL A 140 -1.93 -7.98 -2.08
CA VAL A 140 -2.55 -8.35 -3.36
C VAL A 140 -3.36 -9.64 -3.22
N LEU A 141 -2.81 -10.64 -2.53
CA LEU A 141 -3.51 -11.90 -2.27
C LEU A 141 -4.72 -11.71 -1.34
N GLY A 142 -4.56 -10.92 -0.27
CA GLY A 142 -5.65 -10.59 0.64
C GLY A 142 -6.80 -9.87 -0.07
N ARG A 143 -6.48 -8.93 -0.97
CA ARG A 143 -7.47 -8.17 -1.73
C ARG A 143 -8.10 -8.98 -2.86
N ALA A 144 -7.35 -9.84 -3.54
CA ALA A 144 -7.91 -10.79 -4.51
C ALA A 144 -8.96 -11.69 -3.83
N ASN A 145 -8.65 -12.21 -2.63
CA ASN A 145 -9.61 -13.00 -1.85
C ASN A 145 -10.86 -12.19 -1.49
N PHE A 146 -10.69 -10.96 -0.98
CA PHE A 146 -11.80 -10.08 -0.60
C PHE A 146 -12.78 -9.86 -1.76
N HIS A 147 -12.28 -9.58 -2.97
CA HIS A 147 -13.13 -9.35 -4.14
C HIS A 147 -13.83 -10.61 -4.67
N THR A 148 -13.35 -11.80 -4.29
CA THR A 148 -14.06 -13.07 -4.52
C THR A 148 -15.04 -13.44 -3.40
N GLY A 149 -15.28 -12.54 -2.44
CA GLY A 149 -16.19 -12.76 -1.31
C GLY A 149 -15.60 -13.64 -0.19
N VAL A 150 -14.28 -13.86 -0.19
CA VAL A 150 -13.60 -14.64 0.83
C VAL A 150 -12.76 -13.73 1.71
N THR A 151 -13.04 -13.72 3.01
CA THR A 151 -12.25 -13.01 4.00
C THR A 151 -11.56 -14.01 4.92
N GLY A 152 -10.33 -13.70 5.32
CA GLY A 152 -9.53 -14.57 6.17
C GLY A 152 -8.20 -13.94 6.55
N MET A 153 -7.60 -14.44 7.62
CA MET A 153 -6.26 -14.03 8.04
C MET A 153 -5.20 -14.75 7.21
N THR A 154 -4.11 -14.08 6.88
CA THR A 154 -2.91 -14.72 6.32
C THR A 154 -2.39 -15.76 7.33
N VAL A 155 -2.39 -17.03 6.94
CA VAL A 155 -1.86 -18.13 7.76
C VAL A 155 -0.39 -18.39 7.42
N TYR A 156 -0.07 -18.35 6.13
CA TYR A 156 1.25 -18.63 5.59
C TYR A 156 1.44 -17.89 4.26
N LEU A 157 2.64 -17.36 4.04
CA LEU A 157 3.05 -16.71 2.80
C LEU A 157 4.42 -17.25 2.39
N ASP A 158 4.50 -17.77 1.16
CA ASP A 158 5.71 -18.30 0.55
C ASP A 158 6.07 -17.42 -0.65
N VAL A 159 7.31 -16.96 -0.74
CA VAL A 159 7.75 -16.04 -1.80
C VAL A 159 9.08 -16.49 -2.37
N ASP A 160 9.05 -16.91 -3.64
CA ASP A 160 10.24 -17.24 -4.43
C ASP A 160 10.76 -15.99 -5.16
N TYR A 161 11.92 -15.49 -4.75
CA TYR A 161 12.59 -14.37 -5.41
C TYR A 161 13.38 -14.86 -6.63
N ARG A 162 12.83 -14.68 -7.84
CA ARG A 162 13.39 -15.22 -9.09
C ARG A 162 14.36 -14.28 -9.80
N SER A 163 14.17 -12.98 -9.63
CA SER A 163 14.99 -11.93 -10.24
C SER A 163 15.00 -10.68 -9.37
N PRO A 164 16.00 -9.79 -9.53
CA PRO A 164 15.95 -8.47 -8.92
C PRO A 164 14.68 -7.71 -9.33
N THR A 165 14.01 -7.08 -8.37
CA THR A 165 12.89 -6.17 -8.63
C THR A 165 13.44 -4.74 -8.65
N PRO A 166 13.40 -4.02 -9.79
CA PRO A 166 14.02 -2.70 -9.89
C PRO A 166 13.25 -1.65 -9.09
N VAL A 167 13.98 -0.68 -8.51
CA VAL A 167 13.40 0.61 -8.11
C VAL A 167 13.41 1.57 -9.30
N LEU A 168 12.58 2.61 -9.25
CA LEU A 168 12.47 3.67 -10.27
C LEU A 168 11.94 3.23 -11.64
N GLU A 169 11.51 1.97 -11.75
CA GLU A 169 10.88 1.42 -12.95
C GLU A 169 9.46 0.93 -12.62
N PRO A 170 8.53 0.95 -13.60
CA PRO A 170 7.21 0.37 -13.41
C PRO A 170 7.30 -1.13 -13.11
N ILE A 171 6.67 -1.56 -12.03
CA ILE A 171 6.49 -2.96 -11.67
C ILE A 171 5.01 -3.32 -11.65
N VAL A 172 4.72 -4.57 -11.97
CA VAL A 172 3.38 -5.14 -11.90
C VAL A 172 3.38 -6.27 -10.89
N VAL A 173 2.41 -6.25 -9.96
CA VAL A 173 2.14 -7.33 -9.02
C VAL A 173 0.73 -7.85 -9.29
N THR A 174 0.57 -9.16 -9.37
CA THR A 174 -0.72 -9.80 -9.66
C THR A 174 -1.03 -10.89 -8.65
N GLY A 175 -2.30 -11.07 -8.31
CA GLY A 175 -2.76 -12.17 -7.48
C GLY A 175 -4.17 -12.58 -7.85
N ARG A 176 -4.43 -13.89 -7.76
CA ARG A 176 -5.73 -14.48 -8.08
C ARG A 176 -6.07 -15.51 -7.04
N GLN A 177 -7.31 -15.49 -6.57
CA GLN A 177 -7.82 -16.57 -5.74
C GLN A 177 -7.99 -17.82 -6.60
N VAL A 178 -7.31 -18.90 -6.22
CA VAL A 178 -7.37 -20.20 -6.92
C VAL A 178 -8.35 -21.17 -6.25
N SER A 179 -8.51 -21.05 -4.94
CA SER A 179 -9.48 -21.81 -4.16
C SER A 179 -9.70 -21.13 -2.81
N GLY A 180 -10.92 -21.20 -2.27
CA GLY A 180 -11.23 -20.65 -0.96
C GLY A 180 -12.28 -21.49 -0.24
N ARG A 181 -12.19 -21.56 1.09
CA ARG A 181 -13.30 -22.01 1.94
C ARG A 181 -13.81 -20.80 2.68
N VAL A 182 -15.10 -20.49 2.51
CA VAL A 182 -15.77 -19.50 3.35
C VAL A 182 -15.99 -20.14 4.71
N SER A 183 -15.28 -19.66 5.73
CA SER A 183 -15.71 -19.91 7.10
C SER A 183 -16.95 -19.05 7.33
N PRO A 184 -18.13 -19.61 7.64
CA PRO A 184 -19.27 -18.79 7.99
C PRO A 184 -18.87 -17.98 9.23
N ALA A 185 -18.99 -16.65 9.14
CA ALA A 185 -18.82 -15.78 10.28
C ALA A 185 -19.82 -16.25 11.35
N ARG A 186 -19.31 -16.87 12.42
CA ARG A 186 -20.13 -17.13 13.61
C ARG A 186 -20.25 -15.80 14.33
N GLY A 187 -21.46 -15.24 14.31
CA GLY A 187 -21.87 -14.17 15.22
C GLY A 187 -22.01 -14.67 16.65
#